data_AF-A0A7X8E7W8-F1
#
_entry.id   AF-A0A7X8E7W8-F1
#
_cell.length_a   1.000
_cell.length_b   1.000
_cell.length_c   1.000
_cell.angle_alpha   90.00
_cell.angle_beta   90.00
_cell.angle_gamma   90.00
#
_symmetry.space_group_name_H-M   'P 1'
#
loop_
_entity.id
_entity.type
_entity.pdbx_description
1 polymer ?
#
loop_
_entity_poly.entity_id
_entity_poly.type
_entity_poly.pdbx_seq_one_letter_code
_entity_poly.pdbx_strand_id
1 'polypeptide(L)'
;MIFWQNNKKDSGFTLIELILALSIGSIVLLSLYSILNFTMNVCKAREGEDEVLLNGRYAIEYIKREIECAEEIIDIKLEIFSEIDEKYEENIGFIIMRYEPEATGGKKYNYSTYYIRNNKIYRIAANTQNDQYPRGSMFGGHNVIAEYVVSFNNTNIDFDTRLIDLCLAFKKDKGQEISFNTKIKVRCPVVY
;
A
#
# COMPACT_ATOMS: atom_id res chain seq x y z
N MET A 1 -30.81 84.01 -23.77
CA MET A 1 -29.71 83.09 -24.16
C MET A 1 -29.20 82.44 -22.89
N ILE A 2 -29.71 81.25 -22.55
CA ILE A 2 -29.35 80.53 -21.33
C ILE A 2 -28.17 79.64 -21.67
N PHE A 3 -26.97 80.00 -21.18
CA PHE A 3 -25.79 79.17 -21.29
C PHE A 3 -25.94 77.96 -20.35
N TRP A 4 -26.18 76.79 -20.92
CA TRP A 4 -26.05 75.52 -20.22
C TRP A 4 -24.57 75.30 -19.91
N GLN A 5 -24.19 75.49 -18.65
CA GLN A 5 -22.86 75.17 -18.17
C GLN A 5 -22.79 73.65 -17.93
N ASN A 6 -22.17 72.97 -18.87
CA ASN A 6 -21.98 71.53 -18.88
C ASN A 6 -20.89 71.16 -17.85
N ASN A 7 -21.26 70.99 -16.57
CA ASN A 7 -20.35 70.49 -15.54
C ASN A 7 -20.18 68.97 -15.70
N LYS A 8 -19.33 68.54 -16.64
CA LYS A 8 -18.76 67.19 -16.57
C LYS A 8 -17.75 67.18 -15.43
N LYS A 9 -18.11 66.56 -14.30
CA LYS A 9 -17.15 66.19 -13.26
C LYS A 9 -16.32 65.04 -13.80
N ASP A 10 -15.10 65.31 -14.24
CA ASP A 10 -14.11 64.26 -14.47
C ASP A 10 -13.79 63.63 -13.11
N SER A 11 -14.29 62.42 -12.90
CA SER A 11 -14.09 61.63 -11.69
C SER A 11 -12.92 60.68 -11.91
N GLY A 12 -11.71 61.21 -11.81
CA GLY A 12 -10.48 60.43 -11.81
C GLY A 12 -10.07 59.99 -10.40
N PHE A 13 -9.43 58.83 -10.30
CA PHE A 13 -8.79 58.39 -9.05
C PHE A 13 -7.57 59.26 -8.74
N THR A 14 -7.34 59.53 -7.45
CA THR A 14 -6.09 60.16 -7.05
C THR A 14 -4.94 59.14 -7.11
N LEU A 15 -3.71 59.60 -7.37
CA LEU A 15 -2.52 58.73 -7.41
C LEU A 15 -2.36 57.93 -6.10
N ILE A 16 -2.68 58.55 -4.96
CA ILE A 16 -2.63 57.92 -3.64
C ILE A 16 -3.63 56.77 -3.53
N GLU A 17 -4.84 56.97 -4.03
CA GLU A 17 -5.91 55.96 -4.01
C GLU A 17 -5.55 54.74 -4.86
N LEU A 18 -4.92 54.96 -6.02
CA LEU A 18 -4.39 53.89 -6.86
C LEU A 18 -3.32 53.06 -6.14
N ILE A 19 -2.36 53.72 -5.48
CA ILE A 19 -1.27 53.06 -4.75
C ILE A 19 -1.83 52.25 -3.57
N LEU A 20 -2.81 52.81 -2.85
CA LEU A 20 -3.49 52.12 -1.75
C LEU A 20 -4.25 50.88 -2.25
N ALA A 21 -5.02 51.02 -3.33
CA ALA A 21 -5.75 49.90 -3.92
C ALA A 21 -4.80 48.78 -4.39
N LEU A 22 -3.68 49.13 -5.03
CA LEU A 22 -2.65 48.17 -5.44
C LEU A 22 -1.98 47.49 -4.25
N SER A 23 -1.69 48.24 -3.19
CA SER A 23 -1.06 47.70 -1.98
C SER A 23 -1.98 46.71 -1.27
N ILE A 24 -3.23 47.10 -1.05
CA ILE A 24 -4.24 46.23 -0.43
C ILE A 24 -4.50 45.01 -1.31
N GLY A 25 -4.66 45.21 -2.63
CA GLY A 25 -4.84 44.13 -3.59
C GLY A 25 -3.68 43.13 -3.57
N SER A 26 -2.44 43.61 -3.48
CA SER A 26 -1.26 42.74 -3.42
C SER A 26 -1.22 41.92 -2.13
N ILE A 27 -1.55 42.52 -0.98
CA ILE A 27 -1.63 41.82 0.30
C ILE A 27 -2.69 40.71 0.23
N VAL A 28 -3.87 41.02 -0.31
CA VAL A 28 -4.95 40.04 -0.47
C VAL A 28 -4.52 38.92 -1.41
N LEU A 29 -3.96 39.24 -2.58
CA LEU A 29 -3.49 38.23 -3.54
C LEU A 29 -2.42 37.31 -2.96
N LEU A 30 -1.44 37.86 -2.23
CA LEU A 30 -0.41 37.06 -1.56
C LEU A 30 -1.00 36.15 -0.48
N SER A 31 -1.95 36.65 0.31
CA SER A 31 -2.62 35.84 1.34
C SER A 31 -3.40 34.68 0.72
N LEU A 32 -4.13 34.94 -0.38
CA LEU A 32 -4.87 33.91 -1.10
C LEU A 32 -3.93 32.87 -1.72
N TYR A 33 -2.83 33.31 -2.32
CA TYR A 33 -1.81 32.42 -2.88
C TYR A 33 -1.18 31.53 -1.79
N SER A 34 -0.88 32.11 -0.62
CA SER A 34 -0.33 31.38 0.51
C SER A 34 -1.31 30.30 1.01
N ILE A 35 -2.59 30.65 1.19
CA ILE A 35 -3.64 29.72 1.62
C ILE A 35 -3.81 28.59 0.59
N LEU A 36 -3.82 28.93 -0.70
CA LEU A 36 -3.93 27.95 -1.77
C LEU A 36 -2.77 26.95 -1.74
N ASN A 37 -1.53 27.44 -1.66
CA ASN A 37 -0.35 26.59 -1.62
C ASN A 37 -0.33 25.70 -0.36
N PHE A 38 -0.68 26.27 0.80
CA PHE A 38 -0.82 25.50 2.04
C PHE A 38 -1.86 24.38 1.89
N THR A 39 -3.05 24.70 1.37
CA THR A 39 -4.13 23.73 1.17
C THR A 39 -3.71 22.62 0.21
N MET A 40 -3.06 22.96 -0.91
CA MET A 40 -2.56 21.96 -1.87
C MET A 40 -1.55 21.00 -1.22
N ASN A 41 -0.65 21.51 -0.38
CA ASN A 41 0.34 20.67 0.29
C ASN A 41 -0.30 19.74 1.32
N VAL A 42 -1.28 20.24 2.08
CA VAL A 42 -2.06 19.42 3.03
C VAL A 42 -2.85 18.34 2.30
N CYS A 43 -3.49 18.66 1.17
CA CYS A 43 -4.21 17.67 0.36
C CYS A 43 -3.27 16.56 -0.13
N LYS A 44 -2.10 16.91 -0.68
CA LYS A 44 -1.12 15.91 -1.16
C LYS A 44 -0.60 15.02 -0.04
N ALA A 45 -0.32 15.59 1.13
CA ALA A 45 0.14 14.81 2.28
C ALA A 45 -0.94 13.80 2.72
N ARG A 46 -2.20 14.26 2.77
CA ARG A 46 -3.34 13.42 3.14
C ARG A 46 -3.64 12.32 2.12
N GLU A 47 -3.57 12.63 0.83
CA GLU A 47 -3.69 11.62 -0.23
C GLU A 47 -2.65 10.51 -0.07
N GLY A 48 -1.41 10.86 0.31
CA GLY A 48 -0.37 9.88 0.59
C GLY A 48 -0.69 8.98 1.79
N GLU A 49 -1.22 9.54 2.87
CA GLU A 49 -1.66 8.78 4.05
C GLU A 49 -2.85 7.86 3.73
N ASP A 50 -3.82 8.36 2.97
CA ASP A 50 -5.00 7.59 2.56
C ASP A 50 -4.61 6.41 1.66
N GLU A 51 -3.66 6.60 0.74
CA GLU A 51 -3.10 5.51 -0.08
C GLU A 51 -2.40 4.44 0.77
N VAL A 52 -1.58 4.84 1.73
CA VAL A 52 -0.90 3.93 2.66
C VAL A 52 -1.93 3.13 3.46
N LEU A 53 -2.98 3.80 3.98
CA LEU A 53 -4.04 3.17 4.75
C LEU A 53 -4.80 2.12 3.93
N LEU A 54 -5.12 2.46 2.67
CA LEU A 54 -5.85 1.57 1.76
C LEU A 54 -4.99 0.36 1.35
N ASN A 55 -3.73 0.57 0.99
CA ASN A 55 -2.78 -0.49 0.65
C ASN A 55 -2.56 -1.45 1.83
N GLY A 56 -2.33 -0.90 3.03
CA GLY A 56 -2.08 -1.72 4.22
C GLY A 56 -3.27 -2.57 4.64
N ARG A 57 -4.49 -1.98 4.65
CA ARG A 57 -5.73 -2.73 4.92
C ARG A 57 -5.97 -3.82 3.88
N TYR A 58 -5.82 -3.49 2.59
CA TYR A 58 -6.00 -4.46 1.52
C TYR A 58 -5.01 -5.62 1.64
N ALA A 59 -3.72 -5.34 1.86
CA ALA A 59 -2.69 -6.36 1.98
C ALA A 59 -2.95 -7.33 3.14
N ILE A 60 -3.24 -6.79 4.33
CA ILE A 60 -3.57 -7.61 5.52
C ILE A 60 -4.77 -8.50 5.27
N GLU A 61 -5.88 -7.95 4.79
CA GLU A 61 -7.11 -8.74 4.59
C GLU A 61 -6.94 -9.75 3.46
N TYR A 62 -6.19 -9.40 2.40
CA TYR A 62 -5.89 -10.31 1.31
C TYR A 62 -5.08 -11.52 1.78
N ILE A 63 -3.95 -11.29 2.45
CA ILE A 63 -3.07 -12.35 2.94
C ILE A 63 -3.78 -13.17 4.02
N LYS A 64 -4.46 -12.50 4.96
CA LYS A 64 -5.26 -13.16 5.99
C LYS A 64 -6.29 -14.11 5.40
N ARG A 65 -7.03 -13.68 4.37
CA ARG A 65 -8.01 -14.54 3.70
C ARG A 65 -7.35 -15.75 3.03
N GLU A 66 -6.17 -15.59 2.43
CA GLU A 66 -5.44 -16.75 1.88
C GLU A 66 -5.05 -17.73 2.99
N ILE A 67 -4.57 -17.25 4.13
CA ILE A 67 -4.24 -18.09 5.29
C ILE A 67 -5.49 -18.80 5.83
N GLU A 68 -6.61 -18.11 5.94
CA GLU A 68 -7.88 -18.67 6.43
C GLU A 68 -8.47 -19.74 5.49
N CYS A 69 -8.20 -19.61 4.19
CA CYS A 69 -8.62 -20.57 3.16
C CYS A 69 -7.57 -21.66 2.89
N ALA A 70 -6.48 -21.71 3.66
CA ALA A 70 -5.42 -22.66 3.44
C ALA A 70 -5.81 -24.07 3.88
N GLU A 71 -5.46 -25.07 3.07
CA GLU A 71 -5.53 -26.48 3.45
C GLU A 71 -4.29 -26.94 4.20
N GLU A 72 -3.16 -26.23 4.06
CA GLU A 72 -1.92 -26.48 4.81
C GLU A 72 -1.04 -25.22 4.86
N ILE A 73 -0.33 -25.02 5.97
CA ILE A 73 0.72 -23.99 6.10
C ILE A 73 2.06 -24.67 6.32
N ILE A 74 3.07 -24.29 5.53
CA ILE A 74 4.34 -25.00 5.46
C ILE A 74 5.49 -24.03 5.75
N ASP A 75 6.48 -24.44 6.56
CA ASP A 75 7.69 -23.68 6.80
C ASP A 75 8.51 -23.54 5.50
N ILE A 76 8.86 -22.30 5.18
CA ILE A 76 9.68 -22.00 4.01
C ILE A 76 11.14 -22.46 4.19
N LYS A 77 11.57 -22.74 5.43
CA LYS A 77 12.93 -23.18 5.75
C LYS A 77 13.19 -24.66 5.46
N LEU A 78 12.18 -25.43 5.07
CA LEU A 78 12.37 -26.81 4.65
C LEU A 78 13.30 -26.87 3.42
N GLU A 79 14.15 -27.90 3.34
CA GLU A 79 15.21 -28.02 2.32
C GLU A 79 14.67 -27.91 0.87
N ILE A 80 13.45 -28.41 0.64
CA ILE A 80 12.74 -28.33 -0.64
C ILE A 80 12.44 -26.90 -1.12
N PHE A 81 12.37 -25.95 -0.20
CA PHE A 81 12.09 -24.53 -0.46
C PHE A 81 13.31 -23.63 -0.24
N SER A 82 14.50 -24.20 -0.04
CA SER A 82 15.77 -23.45 0.12
C SER A 82 16.00 -22.43 -1.01
N GLU A 83 15.73 -22.82 -2.27
CA GLU A 83 15.81 -21.90 -3.42
C GLU A 83 14.90 -20.66 -3.31
N ILE A 84 13.78 -20.75 -2.59
CA ILE A 84 12.86 -19.63 -2.38
C ILE A 84 13.37 -18.75 -1.26
N ASP A 85 13.75 -19.34 -0.12
CA ASP A 85 14.25 -18.62 1.04
C ASP A 85 15.51 -17.82 0.69
N GLU A 86 16.45 -18.43 -0.04
CA GLU A 86 17.67 -17.77 -0.51
C GLU A 86 17.40 -16.66 -1.54
N LYS A 87 16.44 -16.88 -2.46
CA LYS A 87 16.16 -15.92 -3.55
C LYS A 87 15.33 -14.73 -3.08
N TYR A 88 14.52 -14.92 -2.05
CA TYR A 88 13.57 -13.93 -1.55
C TYR A 88 13.80 -13.72 -0.04
N GLU A 89 14.92 -13.09 0.32
CA GLU A 89 15.34 -12.89 1.71
C GLU A 89 14.25 -12.23 2.59
N GLU A 90 13.54 -11.23 2.06
CA GLU A 90 12.41 -10.58 2.76
C GLU A 90 11.08 -11.27 2.43
N ASN A 91 10.98 -12.56 2.72
CA ASN A 91 9.73 -13.32 2.59
C ASN A 91 8.91 -13.35 3.89
N ILE A 92 7.67 -13.82 3.79
CA ILE A 92 6.72 -13.86 4.91
C ILE A 92 7.00 -14.99 5.93
N GLY A 93 7.91 -15.91 5.61
CA GLY A 93 8.36 -17.00 6.49
C GLY A 93 7.61 -18.32 6.34
N PHE A 94 6.60 -18.40 5.48
CA PHE A 94 5.83 -19.62 5.26
C PHE A 94 5.19 -19.67 3.87
N ILE A 95 4.76 -20.87 3.48
CA ILE A 95 4.02 -21.16 2.26
C ILE A 95 2.58 -21.54 2.62
N ILE A 96 1.65 -21.05 1.83
CA ILE A 96 0.22 -21.32 1.94
C ILE A 96 -0.14 -22.30 0.84
N MET A 97 -0.63 -23.48 1.20
CA MET A 97 -1.14 -24.46 0.23
C MET A 97 -2.66 -24.38 0.17
N ARG A 98 -3.19 -24.31 -1.06
CA ARG A 98 -4.60 -24.41 -1.35
C ARG A 98 -4.92 -25.57 -2.29
N TYR A 99 -5.96 -26.34 -1.95
CA TYR A 99 -6.46 -27.43 -2.79
C TYR A 99 -7.76 -27.05 -3.52
N GLU A 100 -7.74 -27.15 -4.85
CA GLU A 100 -8.88 -26.83 -5.72
C GLU A 100 -9.16 -28.03 -6.65
N PRO A 101 -10.04 -28.97 -6.25
CA PRO A 101 -10.25 -30.23 -6.99
C PRO A 101 -10.82 -30.02 -8.39
N GLU A 102 -11.54 -28.92 -8.60
CA GLU A 102 -12.22 -28.55 -9.84
C GLU A 102 -11.36 -27.66 -10.76
N ALA A 103 -10.09 -27.43 -10.41
CA ALA A 103 -9.20 -26.55 -11.18
C ALA A 103 -9.00 -27.02 -12.63
N THR A 104 -9.29 -26.13 -13.58
CA THR A 104 -9.12 -26.36 -15.01
C THR A 104 -7.65 -26.65 -15.35
N GLY A 105 -7.39 -27.76 -16.06
CA GLY A 105 -6.04 -28.18 -16.43
C GLY A 105 -5.35 -29.10 -15.41
N GLY A 106 -6.08 -29.61 -14.42
CA GLY A 106 -5.63 -30.65 -13.50
C GLY A 106 -4.66 -30.17 -12.42
N LYS A 107 -4.42 -28.86 -12.33
CA LYS A 107 -3.54 -28.21 -11.34
C LYS A 107 -4.29 -28.01 -10.03
N LYS A 108 -4.41 -29.08 -9.26
CA LYS A 108 -5.26 -29.12 -8.07
C LYS A 108 -4.65 -28.46 -6.84
N TYR A 109 -3.32 -28.32 -6.77
CA TYR A 109 -2.65 -27.75 -5.61
C TYR A 109 -1.97 -26.43 -6.00
N ASN A 110 -2.29 -25.36 -5.29
CA ASN A 110 -1.67 -24.06 -5.41
C ASN A 110 -0.83 -23.78 -4.16
N TYR A 111 0.46 -23.51 -4.36
CA TYR A 111 1.37 -23.12 -3.28
C TYR A 111 1.71 -21.65 -3.49
N SER A 112 1.41 -20.80 -2.53
CA SER A 112 1.70 -19.37 -2.59
C SER A 112 2.56 -18.90 -1.42
N THR A 113 3.37 -17.88 -1.68
CA THR A 113 4.07 -17.13 -0.63
C THR A 113 4.26 -15.68 -1.07
N TYR A 114 4.75 -14.87 -0.14
CA TYR A 114 4.86 -13.43 -0.29
C TYR A 114 6.27 -12.97 0.05
N TYR A 115 6.74 -11.99 -0.71
CA TYR A 115 8.01 -11.33 -0.45
C TYR A 115 7.93 -9.83 -0.74
N ILE A 116 8.83 -9.08 -0.12
CA ILE A 116 9.01 -7.65 -0.36
C ILE A 116 10.11 -7.43 -1.38
N ARG A 117 9.85 -6.54 -2.34
CA ARG A 117 10.89 -6.02 -3.24
C ARG A 117 10.48 -4.64 -3.72
N ASN A 118 11.42 -3.69 -3.76
CA ASN A 118 11.18 -2.34 -4.28
C ASN A 118 9.94 -1.67 -3.67
N ASN A 119 9.76 -1.77 -2.35
CA ASN A 119 8.62 -1.23 -1.61
C ASN A 119 7.25 -1.78 -2.05
N LYS A 120 7.21 -2.99 -2.60
CA LYS A 120 5.99 -3.69 -2.98
C LYS A 120 5.95 -5.09 -2.41
N ILE A 121 4.76 -5.56 -2.06
CA ILE A 121 4.50 -6.96 -1.72
C ILE A 121 4.17 -7.69 -3.00
N TYR A 122 4.92 -8.75 -3.29
CA TYR A 122 4.68 -9.64 -4.40
C TYR A 122 4.15 -10.99 -3.90
N ARG A 123 3.13 -11.52 -4.58
CA ARG A 123 2.71 -12.91 -4.46
C ARG A 123 3.33 -13.73 -5.58
N ILE A 124 4.02 -14.79 -5.22
CA ILE A 124 4.47 -15.85 -6.13
C ILE A 124 3.67 -17.11 -5.85
N ALA A 125 3.53 -17.95 -6.86
CA ALA A 125 2.91 -19.25 -6.69
C ALA A 125 3.46 -20.32 -7.63
N ALA A 126 3.33 -21.57 -7.19
CA ALA A 126 3.55 -22.76 -8.00
C ALA A 126 2.26 -23.61 -7.98
N ASN A 127 1.97 -24.27 -9.09
CA ASN A 127 0.80 -25.13 -9.20
C ASN A 127 1.23 -26.56 -9.57
N THR A 128 0.73 -27.54 -8.86
CA THR A 128 1.02 -28.96 -9.12
C THR A 128 -0.27 -29.75 -9.33
N GLN A 129 -0.16 -30.87 -10.06
CA GLN A 129 -1.30 -31.76 -10.30
C GLN A 129 -1.45 -32.83 -9.20
N ASN A 130 -0.34 -33.16 -8.54
CA ASN A 130 -0.23 -34.17 -7.51
C ASN A 130 0.13 -33.50 -6.18
N ASP A 131 -0.10 -34.22 -5.09
CA ASP A 131 0.20 -33.81 -3.70
C ASP A 131 1.71 -33.80 -3.38
N GLN A 132 2.53 -33.45 -4.36
CA GLN A 132 3.97 -33.30 -4.20
C GLN A 132 4.29 -31.82 -4.14
N TYR A 133 5.14 -31.47 -3.19
CA TYR A 133 5.64 -30.11 -3.04
C TYR A 133 6.44 -29.69 -4.29
N PRO A 134 6.16 -28.48 -4.83
CA PRO A 134 6.89 -27.95 -5.96
C PRO A 134 8.32 -27.56 -5.55
N ARG A 135 9.26 -27.68 -6.48
CA ARG A 135 10.60 -27.11 -6.29
C ARG A 135 10.53 -25.58 -6.30
N GLY A 136 11.44 -24.91 -5.60
CA GLY A 136 11.48 -23.44 -5.54
C GLY A 136 11.50 -22.76 -6.90
N SER A 137 12.26 -23.29 -7.86
CA SER A 137 12.28 -22.83 -9.26
C SER A 137 10.94 -22.84 -10.00
N MET A 138 9.93 -23.60 -9.53
CA MET A 138 8.59 -23.59 -10.11
C MET A 138 7.74 -22.40 -9.65
N PHE A 139 8.15 -21.70 -8.58
CA PHE A 139 7.45 -20.52 -8.13
C PHE A 139 7.70 -19.37 -9.10
N GLY A 140 6.60 -18.84 -9.61
CA GLY A 140 6.62 -17.73 -10.54
C GLY A 140 5.43 -16.80 -10.33
N GLY A 141 5.32 -15.84 -11.24
CA GLY A 141 4.37 -14.75 -11.10
C GLY A 141 4.94 -13.60 -10.29
N HIS A 142 4.47 -12.39 -10.56
CA HIS A 142 4.89 -11.18 -9.86
C HIS A 142 3.66 -10.31 -9.63
N ASN A 143 2.65 -10.91 -8.97
CA ASN A 143 1.41 -10.21 -8.68
C ASN A 143 1.69 -9.22 -7.55
N VAL A 144 1.66 -7.93 -7.87
CA VAL A 144 1.76 -6.87 -6.87
C VAL A 144 0.47 -6.86 -6.06
N ILE A 145 0.60 -7.03 -4.75
CA ILE A 145 -0.53 -7.03 -3.81
C ILE A 145 -0.73 -5.64 -3.23
N ALA A 146 0.36 -4.98 -2.85
CA ALA A 146 0.34 -3.64 -2.30
C ALA A 146 1.66 -2.92 -2.54
N GLU A 147 1.59 -1.59 -2.52
CA GLU A 147 2.75 -0.71 -2.63
C GLU A 147 3.01 0.02 -1.30
N TYR A 148 4.16 0.69 -1.22
CA TYR A 148 4.62 1.43 -0.05
C TYR A 148 4.92 0.56 1.18
N VAL A 149 5.12 -0.75 1.00
CA VAL A 149 5.56 -1.62 2.09
C VAL A 149 7.02 -1.33 2.43
N VAL A 150 7.33 -1.37 3.72
CA VAL A 150 8.68 -1.19 4.26
C VAL A 150 9.24 -2.51 4.77
N SER A 151 8.43 -3.30 5.48
CA SER A 151 8.87 -4.56 6.05
C SER A 151 7.72 -5.48 6.42
N PHE A 152 8.05 -6.77 6.58
CA PHE A 152 7.25 -7.78 7.28
C PHE A 152 7.61 -7.86 8.76
N ASN A 153 8.21 -6.83 9.36
CA ASN A 153 8.82 -6.93 10.70
C ASN A 153 7.85 -7.52 11.73
N ASN A 154 8.31 -8.58 12.41
CA ASN A 154 7.55 -9.39 13.37
C ASN A 154 6.44 -10.27 12.78
N THR A 155 6.37 -10.42 11.46
CA THR A 155 5.60 -11.49 10.86
C THR A 155 6.29 -12.81 11.15
N ASN A 156 5.60 -13.71 11.84
CA ASN A 156 6.14 -15.02 12.17
C ASN A 156 5.00 -16.01 12.37
N ILE A 157 5.30 -17.28 12.15
CA ILE A 157 4.45 -18.39 12.52
C ILE A 157 5.08 -19.14 13.69
N ASP A 158 4.28 -19.37 14.73
CA ASP A 158 4.58 -20.33 15.77
C ASP A 158 3.85 -21.63 15.40
N PHE A 159 4.62 -22.61 14.94
CA PHE A 159 4.10 -23.90 14.48
C PHE A 159 3.56 -24.76 15.63
N ASP A 160 4.10 -24.60 16.84
CA ASP A 160 3.66 -25.35 18.03
C ASP A 160 2.30 -24.83 18.51
N THR A 161 2.13 -23.49 18.57
CA THR A 161 0.86 -22.87 18.98
C THR A 161 -0.13 -22.65 17.84
N ARG A 162 0.32 -22.84 16.59
CA ARG A 162 -0.44 -22.63 15.35
C ARG A 162 -0.98 -21.20 15.24
N LEU A 163 -0.16 -20.24 15.62
CA LEU A 163 -0.47 -18.81 15.56
C LEU A 163 0.46 -18.12 14.56
N ILE A 164 -0.14 -17.39 13.63
CA ILE A 164 0.57 -16.47 12.75
C ILE A 164 0.35 -15.06 13.27
N ASP A 165 1.44 -14.40 13.64
CA ASP A 165 1.48 -12.96 13.82
C ASP A 165 1.79 -12.37 12.45
N LEU A 166 0.86 -11.64 11.84
CA LEU A 166 1.04 -10.97 10.55
C LEU A 166 1.17 -9.47 10.77
N CYS A 167 2.37 -8.94 10.54
CA CYS A 167 2.74 -7.56 10.81
C CYS A 167 3.35 -6.92 9.56
N LEU A 168 2.65 -5.95 8.97
CA LEU A 168 3.07 -5.24 7.77
C LEU A 168 3.29 -3.76 8.09
N ALA A 169 4.46 -3.23 7.76
CA ALA A 169 4.76 -1.80 7.90
C ALA A 169 4.71 -1.10 6.54
N PHE A 170 4.04 0.06 6.47
CA PHE A 170 3.91 0.85 5.25
C PHE A 170 4.31 2.31 5.45
N LYS A 171 4.91 2.90 4.43
CA LYS A 171 5.33 4.30 4.43
C LYS A 171 5.45 4.83 3.00
N LYS A 172 4.84 5.99 2.75
CA LYS A 172 4.98 6.75 1.50
C LYS A 172 5.74 8.05 1.75
N ASP A 173 6.77 8.31 0.94
CA ASP A 173 7.59 9.52 0.99
C ASP A 173 8.15 9.85 2.39
N LYS A 174 7.98 11.10 2.84
CA LYS A 174 8.35 11.57 4.19
C LYS A 174 7.23 11.38 5.23
N GLY A 175 6.18 10.63 4.87
CA GLY A 175 5.06 10.34 5.76
C GLY A 175 5.47 9.50 6.97
N GLN A 176 4.55 9.36 7.91
CA GLN A 176 4.73 8.47 9.04
C GLN A 176 4.63 7.00 8.58
N GLU A 177 5.44 6.13 9.19
CA GLU A 177 5.26 4.69 9.03
C GLU A 177 4.03 4.22 9.80
N ILE A 178 3.17 3.45 9.14
CA ILE A 178 1.95 2.90 9.70
C ILE A 178 2.07 1.37 9.68
N SER A 179 1.92 0.75 10.85
CA SER A 179 1.95 -0.70 10.99
C SER A 179 0.53 -1.28 11.06
N PHE A 180 0.32 -2.38 10.36
CA PHE A 180 -0.91 -3.15 10.38
C PHE A 180 -0.61 -4.54 10.92
N ASN A 181 -1.27 -4.91 12.00
CA ASN A 181 -0.98 -6.14 12.73
C ASN A 181 -2.27 -6.93 12.90
N THR A 182 -2.20 -8.24 12.67
CA THR A 182 -3.28 -9.17 12.99
C THR A 182 -2.70 -10.49 13.47
N LYS A 183 -3.41 -11.16 14.38
CA LYS A 183 -3.07 -12.51 14.83
C LYS A 183 -4.08 -13.49 14.25
N ILE A 184 -3.58 -14.54 13.61
CA ILE A 184 -4.39 -15.51 12.90
C ILE A 184 -4.12 -16.89 13.48
N LYS A 185 -5.16 -17.59 13.93
CA LYS A 185 -5.05 -18.98 14.38
C LYS A 185 -5.23 -19.91 13.18
N VAL A 186 -4.18 -20.67 12.88
CA VAL A 186 -4.18 -21.65 11.80
C VAL A 186 -5.05 -22.85 12.19
N ARG A 187 -6.00 -23.20 11.33
CA ARG A 187 -6.95 -24.31 11.55
C ARG A 187 -6.58 -25.56 10.77
N CYS A 188 -5.78 -25.41 9.73
CA CYS A 188 -5.26 -26.48 8.91
C CYS A 188 -4.01 -27.14 9.54
N PRO A 189 -3.57 -28.28 9.00
CA PRO A 189 -2.25 -28.85 9.29
C PRO A 189 -1.13 -27.85 9.05
N VAL A 190 -0.06 -28.03 9.82
CA VAL A 190 1.18 -27.29 9.68
C VAL A 190 2.35 -28.24 9.51
N VAL A 191 3.31 -27.90 8.65
CA VAL A 191 4.50 -28.70 8.35
C VAL A 191 5.74 -27.85 8.51
N TYR A 192 6.70 -28.28 9.31
CA TYR A 192 7.92 -27.56 9.67
C TYR A 192 9.06 -28.51 10.03
#